data_AF-A0A209BVE1-F1
#
_entry.id   AF-A0A209BVE1-F1
#
_cell.length_a   1.000
_cell.length_b   1.000
_cell.length_c   1.000
_cell.angle_alpha   90.00
_cell.angle_beta   90.00
_cell.angle_gamma   90.00
#
_symmetry.space_group_name_H-M   'P 1'
#
loop_
_entity.id
_entity.type
_entity.pdbx_description
1 polymer ?
#
loop_
_entity_poly.entity_id
_entity_poly.type
_entity_poly.pdbx_seq_one_letter_code
_entity_poly.pdbx_strand_id
1 'polypeptide(L)'
;MPPPPHQPDHAAVLAEVRAVRRAGVVRLRGLAVPELLRIARERPGARGEPTGPAVERLLRDAVTGIGGGTLQAAAEYTLGLAQGTRDWPPADRRRRAAEVYGVSVERFRKHHELMVLDQVTEQIVGLAGRAPAAAPPHEGPAAAGRPGLAAAHRVVEPRVHGRAVPVTLHVHSVDLLRDVDVVVSPSNTYFVLPAPYKSSVAATLRRAGARTDATGGVVEDRIHDELRDWSARHGLPGRAALPGTVAVTSAGALADQGVRRIYHLAVAVPRPGTNDYDVQPADITRAVDRAFRQLAEESGRHDPPLTSICLPLLGAGRGGLPALESFGALWTAVEAELARGADWDIHFVVRRHARADLLERLLATAGRRSDGIASAGPQGPV
;
A
#
# COMPACT_ATOMS: atom_id res chain seq x y z
N MET A 1 33.74 -27.22 4.17
CA MET A 1 33.18 -25.85 4.23
C MET A 1 32.44 -25.58 2.94
N PRO A 2 31.13 -25.29 2.96
CA PRO A 2 30.48 -24.71 1.79
C PRO A 2 31.12 -23.34 1.50
N PRO A 3 31.33 -22.97 0.23
CA PRO A 3 31.83 -21.63 -0.11
C PRO A 3 30.87 -20.57 0.44
N PRO A 4 31.37 -19.40 0.86
CA PRO A 4 30.50 -18.31 1.27
C PRO A 4 29.52 -17.98 0.12
N PRO A 5 28.23 -17.70 0.41
CA PRO A 5 27.28 -17.34 -0.63
C PRO A 5 27.82 -16.12 -1.38
N HIS A 6 28.07 -16.29 -2.68
CA HIS A 6 28.59 -15.23 -3.53
C HIS A 6 27.51 -14.14 -3.62
N GLN A 7 27.71 -13.04 -2.91
CA GLN A 7 26.82 -11.90 -2.98
C GLN A 7 26.87 -11.36 -4.42
N PRO A 8 25.71 -11.20 -5.12
CA PRO A 8 25.72 -10.69 -6.47
C PRO A 8 26.28 -9.26 -6.48
N ASP A 9 27.21 -9.00 -7.39
CA ASP A 9 27.70 -7.64 -7.63
C ASP A 9 26.59 -6.79 -8.25
N HIS A 10 26.23 -5.72 -7.55
CA HIS A 10 25.21 -4.77 -7.98
C HIS A 10 25.53 -4.18 -9.37
N ALA A 11 26.80 -3.88 -9.65
CA ALA A 11 27.21 -3.30 -10.93
C ALA A 11 27.02 -4.29 -12.09
N ALA A 12 27.38 -5.56 -11.89
CA ALA A 12 27.14 -6.62 -12.86
C ALA A 12 25.65 -6.83 -13.15
N VAL A 13 24.81 -6.91 -12.10
CA VAL A 13 23.35 -7.05 -12.25
C VAL A 13 22.74 -5.84 -12.98
N LEU A 14 23.16 -4.62 -12.66
CA LEU A 14 22.70 -3.40 -13.35
C LEU A 14 23.09 -3.39 -14.84
N ALA A 15 24.28 -3.87 -15.18
CA ALA A 15 24.72 -3.97 -16.58
C ALA A 15 23.81 -4.93 -17.39
N GLU A 16 23.44 -6.07 -16.80
CA GLU A 16 22.54 -7.03 -17.40
C GLU A 16 21.11 -6.50 -17.53
N VAL A 17 20.58 -5.83 -16.49
CA VAL A 17 19.27 -5.16 -16.53
C VAL A 17 19.23 -4.10 -17.64
N ARG A 18 20.31 -3.33 -17.83
CA ARG A 18 20.45 -2.38 -18.95
C ARG A 18 20.50 -3.08 -20.32
N ALA A 19 21.10 -4.27 -20.41
CA ALA A 19 21.09 -5.08 -21.62
C ALA A 19 19.66 -5.55 -21.96
N VAL A 20 18.92 -6.05 -20.97
CA VAL A 20 17.50 -6.41 -21.12
C VAL A 20 16.65 -5.21 -21.52
N ARG A 21 16.84 -4.04 -20.88
CA ARG A 21 16.13 -2.81 -21.25
C ARG A 21 16.33 -2.40 -22.71
N ARG A 22 17.55 -2.57 -23.25
CA ARG A 22 17.88 -2.25 -24.66
C ARG A 22 17.29 -3.27 -25.63
N ALA A 23 17.39 -4.55 -25.32
CA ALA A 23 16.98 -5.62 -26.20
C ALA A 23 15.47 -5.92 -26.14
N GLY A 24 14.86 -5.80 -24.96
CA GLY A 24 13.47 -6.19 -24.67
C GLY A 24 13.34 -7.66 -24.29
N VAL A 25 12.27 -7.98 -23.54
CA VAL A 25 12.04 -9.32 -22.97
C VAL A 25 11.83 -10.43 -24.01
N VAL A 26 11.39 -10.08 -25.22
CA VAL A 26 11.26 -11.03 -26.35
C VAL A 26 12.61 -11.64 -26.74
N ARG A 27 13.70 -10.88 -26.62
CA ARG A 27 15.04 -11.28 -27.05
C ARG A 27 15.90 -11.89 -25.94
N LEU A 28 15.33 -12.16 -24.76
CA LEU A 28 16.07 -12.71 -23.60
C LEU A 28 16.86 -13.98 -23.92
N ARG A 29 16.37 -14.84 -24.82
CA ARG A 29 17.04 -16.10 -25.19
C ARG A 29 18.41 -15.89 -25.84
N GLY A 30 18.65 -14.73 -26.46
CA GLY A 30 19.91 -14.40 -27.13
C GLY A 30 20.79 -13.42 -26.35
N LEU A 31 20.44 -13.07 -25.11
CA LEU A 31 21.21 -12.15 -24.29
C LEU A 31 22.11 -12.90 -23.31
N ALA A 32 23.35 -12.47 -23.20
CA ALA A 32 24.24 -12.89 -22.12
C ALA A 32 23.84 -12.16 -20.82
N VAL A 33 23.14 -12.88 -19.95
CA VAL A 33 22.69 -12.41 -18.63
C VAL A 33 23.03 -13.43 -17.52
N PRO A 34 24.33 -13.76 -17.34
CA PRO A 34 24.76 -14.81 -16.41
C PRO A 34 24.35 -14.57 -14.95
N GLU A 35 24.43 -13.34 -14.43
CA GLU A 35 24.05 -13.04 -13.05
C GLU A 35 22.54 -13.12 -12.84
N LEU A 36 21.73 -12.56 -13.75
CA LEU A 36 20.28 -12.68 -13.68
C LEU A 36 19.83 -14.14 -13.78
N LEU A 37 20.48 -14.93 -14.63
CA LEU A 37 20.18 -16.35 -14.77
C LEU A 37 20.57 -17.15 -13.53
N ARG A 38 21.72 -16.85 -12.93
CA ARG A 38 22.17 -17.48 -11.69
C ARG A 38 21.16 -17.21 -10.56
N ILE A 39 20.82 -15.93 -10.34
CA ILE A 39 19.84 -15.53 -9.33
C ILE A 39 18.48 -16.16 -9.62
N ALA A 40 18.03 -16.21 -10.88
CA ALA A 40 16.76 -16.82 -11.24
C ALA A 40 16.74 -18.34 -10.94
N ARG A 41 17.84 -19.06 -11.17
CA ARG A 41 17.95 -20.51 -10.92
C ARG A 41 18.02 -20.88 -9.44
N GLU A 42 18.50 -19.97 -8.60
CA GLU A 42 18.54 -20.14 -7.14
C GLU A 42 17.14 -20.01 -6.49
N ARG A 43 16.12 -19.59 -7.26
CA ARG A 43 14.75 -19.44 -6.74
C ARG A 43 13.96 -20.76 -6.68
N PRO A 44 13.06 -20.91 -5.69
CA PRO A 44 12.13 -22.04 -5.63
C PRO A 44 11.30 -22.16 -6.92
N GLY A 45 11.20 -23.37 -7.46
CA GLY A 45 10.41 -23.65 -8.68
C GLY A 45 11.12 -23.37 -10.01
N ALA A 46 12.40 -22.94 -10.01
CA ALA A 46 13.16 -22.65 -11.23
C ALA A 46 13.80 -23.88 -11.91
N ARG A 47 13.67 -25.09 -11.33
CA ARG A 47 14.27 -26.31 -11.89
C ARG A 47 13.60 -26.68 -13.21
N GLY A 48 14.39 -26.71 -14.28
CA GLY A 48 13.95 -27.11 -15.63
C GLY A 48 13.34 -25.98 -16.47
N GLU A 49 13.29 -24.74 -15.96
CA GLU A 49 12.75 -23.62 -16.72
C GLU A 49 13.76 -23.11 -17.78
N PRO A 50 13.33 -22.82 -19.02
CA PRO A 50 14.19 -22.17 -20.00
C PRO A 50 14.68 -20.79 -19.54
N THR A 51 15.89 -20.40 -19.93
CA THR A 51 16.57 -19.16 -19.52
C THR A 51 15.70 -17.90 -19.61
N GLY A 52 14.99 -17.70 -20.72
CA GLY A 52 14.18 -16.49 -20.95
C GLY A 52 13.04 -16.34 -19.93
N PRO A 53 12.11 -17.30 -19.83
CA PRO A 53 11.06 -17.32 -18.82
C PRO A 53 11.55 -17.17 -17.38
N ALA A 54 12.65 -17.83 -17.00
CA ALA A 54 13.22 -17.74 -15.65
C ALA A 54 13.70 -16.31 -15.31
N VAL A 55 14.42 -15.67 -16.23
CA VAL A 55 14.88 -14.28 -16.06
C VAL A 55 13.72 -13.31 -16.11
N GLU A 56 12.74 -13.52 -16.99
CA GLU A 56 11.55 -12.67 -17.04
C GLU A 56 10.75 -12.72 -15.73
N ARG A 57 10.59 -13.91 -15.16
CA ARG A 57 9.94 -14.11 -13.85
C ARG A 57 10.68 -13.37 -12.75
N LEU A 58 12.01 -13.48 -12.71
CA LEU A 58 12.86 -12.73 -11.77
C LEU A 58 12.63 -11.21 -11.89
N LEU A 59 12.61 -10.68 -13.12
CA LEU A 59 12.37 -9.26 -13.37
C LEU A 59 10.96 -8.83 -12.93
N ARG A 60 9.93 -9.65 -13.17
CA ARG A 60 8.56 -9.39 -12.70
C ARG A 60 8.49 -9.38 -11.18
N ASP A 61 9.16 -10.31 -10.52
CA ASP A 61 9.20 -10.40 -9.06
C ASP A 61 9.91 -9.19 -8.45
N ALA A 62 11.02 -8.76 -9.06
CA ALA A 62 11.76 -7.56 -8.65
C ALA A 62 10.93 -6.28 -8.83
N VAL A 63 10.29 -6.12 -10.00
CA VAL A 63 9.42 -4.96 -10.29
C VAL A 63 8.20 -4.94 -9.37
N THR A 64 7.62 -6.10 -9.07
CA THR A 64 6.52 -6.23 -8.11
C THR A 64 6.97 -5.88 -6.69
N GLY A 65 8.21 -6.20 -6.33
CA GLY A 65 8.84 -5.89 -5.04
C GLY A 65 9.00 -4.39 -4.75
N ILE A 66 8.99 -3.53 -5.78
CA ILE A 66 9.04 -2.06 -5.65
C ILE A 66 7.82 -1.51 -4.88
N GLY A 67 6.68 -2.22 -4.88
CA GLY A 67 5.55 -1.89 -4.00
C GLY A 67 4.52 -0.89 -4.57
N GLY A 68 4.57 -0.62 -5.88
CA GLY A 68 3.57 0.15 -6.63
C GLY A 68 4.01 1.54 -7.06
N GLY A 69 3.03 2.37 -7.42
CA GLY A 69 3.25 3.78 -7.77
C GLY A 69 3.83 4.01 -9.17
N THR A 70 4.25 5.25 -9.42
CA THR A 70 4.86 5.67 -10.69
C THR A 70 6.18 4.96 -10.95
N LEU A 71 6.93 4.62 -9.90
CA LEU A 71 8.20 3.89 -9.99
C LEU A 71 8.00 2.47 -10.53
N GLN A 72 7.09 1.69 -9.96
CA GLN A 72 6.77 0.36 -10.47
C GLN A 72 6.20 0.43 -11.89
N ALA A 73 5.21 1.31 -12.14
CA ALA A 73 4.60 1.42 -13.47
C ALA A 73 5.63 1.84 -14.54
N ALA A 74 6.54 2.75 -14.23
CA ALA A 74 7.61 3.13 -15.14
C ALA A 74 8.62 1.98 -15.34
N ALA A 75 8.91 1.17 -14.33
CA ALA A 75 9.75 -0.02 -14.46
C ALA A 75 9.09 -1.08 -15.37
N GLU A 76 7.79 -1.32 -15.19
CA GLU A 76 6.99 -2.23 -16.02
C GLU A 76 7.02 -1.81 -17.49
N TYR A 77 6.81 -0.53 -17.78
CA TYR A 77 6.87 -0.02 -19.15
C TYR A 77 8.30 0.01 -19.70
N THR A 78 9.29 0.40 -18.90
CA THR A 78 10.70 0.48 -19.33
C THR A 78 11.23 -0.89 -19.78
N LEU A 79 10.88 -1.94 -19.03
CA LEU A 79 11.31 -3.32 -19.29
C LEU A 79 10.36 -4.09 -20.23
N GLY A 80 9.18 -3.56 -20.55
CA GLY A 80 8.19 -4.23 -21.42
C GLY A 80 7.47 -5.37 -20.71
N LEU A 81 7.28 -5.25 -19.39
CA LEU A 81 6.61 -6.22 -18.54
C LEU A 81 5.13 -5.89 -18.32
N ALA A 82 4.73 -4.62 -18.58
CA ALA A 82 3.33 -4.23 -18.59
C ALA A 82 2.56 -5.02 -19.66
N GLN A 83 1.31 -5.37 -19.37
CA GLN A 83 0.45 -6.13 -20.27
C GLN A 83 0.37 -5.46 -21.65
N GLY A 84 0.58 -6.24 -22.71
CA GLY A 84 0.53 -5.75 -24.09
C GLY A 84 1.74 -4.90 -24.54
N THR A 85 2.81 -4.80 -23.75
CA THR A 85 4.01 -3.99 -24.10
C THR A 85 5.25 -4.81 -24.41
N ARG A 86 5.09 -6.12 -24.50
CA ARG A 86 6.17 -7.11 -24.61
C ARG A 86 7.04 -6.89 -25.86
N ASP A 87 6.40 -6.61 -26.98
CA ASP A 87 6.94 -6.46 -28.33
C ASP A 87 7.21 -4.99 -28.70
N TRP A 88 6.88 -4.05 -27.82
CA TRP A 88 7.05 -2.63 -28.11
C TRP A 88 8.52 -2.26 -28.32
N PRO A 89 8.84 -1.37 -29.27
CA PRO A 89 10.19 -0.85 -29.44
C PRO A 89 10.73 -0.17 -28.17
N PRO A 90 12.05 -0.23 -27.89
CA PRO A 90 12.65 0.40 -26.71
C PRO A 90 12.41 1.92 -26.59
N ALA A 91 12.14 2.60 -27.70
CA ALA A 91 11.80 4.02 -27.74
C ALA A 91 10.37 4.28 -27.23
N ASP A 92 9.40 3.46 -27.65
CA ASP A 92 8.00 3.60 -27.25
C ASP A 92 7.77 3.20 -25.79
N ARG A 93 8.47 2.14 -25.34
CA ARG A 93 8.54 1.79 -23.91
C ARG A 93 9.04 2.94 -23.05
N ARG A 94 10.10 3.63 -23.50
CA ARG A 94 10.65 4.81 -22.82
C ARG A 94 9.69 5.98 -22.85
N ARG A 95 9.04 6.25 -23.98
CA ARG A 95 8.03 7.31 -24.10
C ARG A 95 6.92 7.08 -23.10
N ARG A 96 6.38 5.86 -23.04
CA ARG A 96 5.32 5.49 -22.10
C ARG A 96 5.78 5.56 -20.64
N ALA A 97 7.00 5.13 -20.34
CA ALA A 97 7.55 5.26 -18.99
C ALA A 97 7.78 6.73 -18.58
N ALA A 98 8.15 7.61 -19.52
CA ALA A 98 8.27 9.04 -19.29
C ALA A 98 6.90 9.69 -19.02
N GLU A 99 5.86 9.26 -19.72
CA GLU A 99 4.46 9.69 -19.47
C GLU A 99 4.00 9.33 -18.06
N VAL A 100 4.42 8.19 -17.50
CA VAL A 100 4.10 7.81 -16.11
C VAL A 100 4.62 8.83 -15.10
N TYR A 101 5.77 9.45 -15.38
CA TYR A 101 6.36 10.52 -14.54
C TYR A 101 5.93 11.93 -14.95
N GLY A 102 5.20 12.10 -16.05
CA GLY A 102 4.86 13.43 -16.58
C GLY A 102 6.07 14.26 -16.99
N VAL A 103 7.19 13.61 -17.39
CA VAL A 103 8.42 14.29 -17.83
C VAL A 103 8.68 14.06 -19.31
N SER A 104 9.53 14.89 -19.91
CA SER A 104 9.99 14.66 -21.28
C SER A 104 10.78 13.35 -21.39
N VAL A 105 10.73 12.72 -22.57
CA VAL A 105 11.47 11.48 -22.86
C VAL A 105 12.97 11.65 -22.62
N GLU A 106 13.50 12.84 -22.92
CA GLU A 106 14.92 13.16 -22.72
C GLU A 106 15.28 13.30 -21.24
N ARG A 107 14.43 13.94 -20.43
CA ARG A 107 14.62 14.03 -18.98
C ARG A 107 14.49 12.66 -18.31
N PHE A 108 13.55 11.84 -18.79
CA PHE A 108 13.41 10.46 -18.34
C PHE A 108 14.68 9.67 -18.63
N ARG A 109 15.17 9.70 -19.88
CA ARG A 109 16.39 9.00 -20.31
C ARG A 109 17.61 9.34 -19.44
N LYS A 110 17.81 10.62 -19.13
CA LYS A 110 19.00 11.10 -18.41
C LYS A 110 18.97 10.85 -16.90
N HIS A 111 17.79 10.82 -16.28
CA HIS A 111 17.68 10.82 -14.81
C HIS A 111 16.79 9.68 -14.29
N HIS A 112 15.55 9.60 -14.77
CA HIS A 112 14.56 8.69 -14.19
C HIS A 112 14.78 7.24 -14.65
N GLU A 113 15.21 7.02 -15.89
CA GLU A 113 15.52 5.69 -16.41
C GLU A 113 16.69 5.06 -15.66
N LEU A 114 17.70 5.85 -15.29
CA LEU A 114 18.82 5.37 -14.49
C LEU A 114 18.34 4.95 -13.10
N MET A 115 17.60 5.82 -12.41
CA MET A 115 17.01 5.55 -11.09
C MET A 115 16.07 4.33 -11.11
N VAL A 116 15.20 4.20 -12.12
CA VAL A 116 14.28 3.07 -12.27
C VAL A 116 15.05 1.76 -12.41
N LEU A 117 16.09 1.72 -13.23
CA LEU A 117 16.89 0.51 -13.43
C LEU A 117 17.72 0.18 -12.18
N ASP A 118 18.23 1.19 -11.49
CA ASP A 118 18.94 1.04 -10.22
C ASP A 118 18.03 0.41 -9.15
N GLN A 119 16.80 0.92 -9.00
CA GLN A 119 15.83 0.35 -8.05
C GLN A 119 15.48 -1.11 -8.38
N VAL A 120 15.31 -1.43 -9.67
CA VAL A 120 15.07 -2.81 -10.10
C VAL A 120 16.26 -3.70 -9.75
N THR A 121 17.48 -3.22 -9.96
CA THR A 121 18.70 -3.95 -9.58
C THR A 121 18.78 -4.18 -8.08
N GLU A 122 18.52 -3.17 -7.24
CA GLU A 122 18.48 -3.34 -5.78
C GLU A 122 17.49 -4.44 -5.36
N GLN A 123 16.30 -4.48 -5.97
CA GLN A 123 15.32 -5.53 -5.69
C GLN A 123 15.83 -6.91 -6.11
N ILE A 124 16.51 -7.03 -7.26
CA ILE A 124 17.08 -8.31 -7.71
C ILE A 124 18.19 -8.80 -6.77
N VAL A 125 19.08 -7.90 -6.33
CA VAL A 125 20.13 -8.24 -5.36
C VAL A 125 19.52 -8.63 -4.00
N GLY A 126 18.50 -7.91 -3.55
CA GLY A 126 17.76 -8.25 -2.33
C GLY A 126 17.04 -9.60 -2.41
N LEU A 127 16.59 -10.00 -3.60
CA LEU A 127 16.02 -11.33 -3.84
C LEU A 127 17.08 -12.44 -3.81
N ALA A 128 18.33 -12.15 -4.18
CA ALA A 128 19.45 -13.10 -4.12
C ALA A 128 20.03 -13.25 -2.71
N GLY A 129 20.03 -12.20 -1.90
CA GLY A 129 20.53 -12.23 -0.51
C GLY A 129 19.64 -12.96 0.48
N ARG A 130 18.41 -13.31 0.09
CA ARG A 130 17.53 -14.19 0.88
C ARG A 130 17.95 -15.63 0.64
N ALA A 131 18.89 -16.13 1.45
CA ALA A 131 19.08 -17.56 1.61
C ALA A 131 17.72 -18.21 1.91
N PRO A 132 17.42 -19.42 1.40
CA PRO A 132 16.22 -20.13 1.80
C PRO A 132 16.33 -20.36 3.30
N ALA A 133 15.65 -19.55 4.10
CA ALA A 133 15.50 -19.82 5.50
C ALA A 133 14.89 -21.21 5.57
N ALA A 134 15.64 -22.14 6.18
CA ALA A 134 15.08 -23.41 6.61
C ALA A 134 13.77 -23.09 7.32
N ALA A 135 12.68 -23.64 6.81
CA ALA A 135 11.39 -23.53 7.44
C ALA A 135 11.56 -23.90 8.94
N PRO A 136 10.94 -23.16 9.87
CA PRO A 136 10.89 -23.60 11.26
C PRO A 136 10.30 -25.03 11.28
N PRO A 137 10.74 -25.88 12.22
CA PRO A 137 10.34 -27.28 12.25
C PRO A 137 8.82 -27.38 12.22
N HIS A 138 8.32 -28.01 11.15
CA HIS A 138 6.92 -28.43 11.05
C HIS A 138 6.64 -29.41 12.18
N GLU A 139 5.95 -28.95 13.21
CA GLU A 139 5.14 -29.84 14.03
C GLU A 139 4.03 -30.42 13.13
N GLY A 140 4.26 -31.64 12.65
CA GLY A 140 3.25 -32.61 12.21
C GLY A 140 2.41 -32.27 10.95
N PRO A 141 2.13 -33.25 10.07
CA PRO A 141 1.23 -33.05 8.95
C PRO A 141 -0.23 -33.08 9.45
N ALA A 142 -0.72 -31.96 9.96
CA ALA A 142 -2.16 -31.73 10.01
C ALA A 142 -2.62 -31.38 8.58
N ALA A 143 -3.09 -32.40 7.87
CA ALA A 143 -3.84 -32.36 6.61
C ALA A 143 -3.36 -31.34 5.57
N ALA A 144 -2.68 -31.83 4.52
CA ALA A 144 -2.49 -31.10 3.28
C ALA A 144 -3.85 -30.66 2.70
N GLY A 145 -4.27 -29.45 3.07
CA GLY A 145 -5.39 -28.76 2.44
C GLY A 145 -5.04 -28.50 0.98
N ARG A 146 -6.02 -28.72 0.10
CA ARG A 146 -6.02 -28.24 -1.29
C ARG A 146 -5.48 -26.80 -1.35
N PRO A 147 -4.81 -26.36 -2.44
CA PRO A 147 -4.37 -24.97 -2.58
C PRO A 147 -5.57 -24.03 -2.43
N GLY A 148 -5.74 -23.50 -1.22
CA GLY A 148 -6.84 -22.64 -0.85
C GLY A 148 -6.56 -21.22 -1.30
N LEU A 149 -7.60 -20.50 -1.72
CA LEU A 149 -7.52 -19.05 -1.89
C LEU A 149 -7.08 -18.43 -0.57
N ALA A 150 -6.07 -17.55 -0.62
CA ALA A 150 -5.61 -16.84 0.57
C ALA A 150 -6.78 -16.05 1.17
N ALA A 151 -6.93 -16.10 2.50
CA ALA A 151 -8.06 -15.47 3.19
C ALA A 151 -8.14 -13.97 2.89
N ALA A 152 -9.33 -13.52 2.49
CA ALA A 152 -9.65 -12.12 2.24
C ALA A 152 -9.86 -11.31 3.53
N HIS A 153 -10.07 -12.00 4.67
CA HIS A 153 -10.18 -11.41 5.99
C HIS A 153 -9.21 -12.16 6.91
N ARG A 154 -8.40 -11.43 7.67
CA ARG A 154 -7.45 -11.99 8.63
C ARG A 154 -7.60 -11.24 9.95
N VAL A 155 -7.54 -11.95 11.06
CA VAL A 155 -7.54 -11.34 12.39
C VAL A 155 -6.14 -11.49 12.97
N VAL A 156 -5.60 -10.39 13.49
CA VAL A 156 -4.30 -10.34 14.16
C VAL A 156 -4.51 -9.76 15.54
N GLU A 157 -3.82 -10.29 16.55
CA GLU A 157 -3.97 -9.83 17.95
C GLU A 157 -2.66 -9.22 18.47
N PRO A 158 -2.31 -7.99 18.05
CA PRO A 158 -1.19 -7.27 18.65
C PRO A 158 -1.38 -7.08 20.16
N ARG A 159 -0.27 -7.10 20.90
CA ARG A 159 -0.25 -6.68 22.29
C ARG A 159 -0.05 -5.17 22.39
N VAL A 160 -0.98 -4.49 23.03
CA VAL A 160 -0.90 -3.06 23.36
C VAL A 160 -1.00 -2.94 24.88
N HIS A 161 0.08 -2.48 25.52
CA HIS A 161 0.18 -2.38 26.99
C HIS A 161 -0.24 -3.66 27.74
N GLY A 162 0.20 -4.83 27.26
CA GLY A 162 -0.12 -6.13 27.86
C GLY A 162 -1.52 -6.69 27.53
N ARG A 163 -2.39 -5.93 26.85
CA ARG A 163 -3.69 -6.39 26.36
C ARG A 163 -3.57 -6.88 24.92
N ALA A 164 -4.07 -8.08 24.63
CA ALA A 164 -4.29 -8.53 23.26
C ALA A 164 -5.51 -7.80 22.70
N VAL A 165 -5.35 -7.10 21.57
CA VAL A 165 -6.43 -6.36 20.92
C VAL A 165 -6.67 -6.96 19.54
N PRO A 166 -7.88 -7.42 19.20
CA PRO A 166 -8.17 -7.92 17.86
C PRO A 166 -8.12 -6.79 16.82
N VAL A 167 -7.40 -7.01 15.74
CA VAL A 167 -7.31 -6.13 14.57
C VAL A 167 -7.65 -6.92 13.32
N THR A 168 -8.65 -6.45 12.56
CA THR A 168 -9.09 -7.13 11.33
C THR A 168 -8.42 -6.53 10.10
N LEU A 169 -7.76 -7.37 9.30
CA LEU A 169 -7.18 -7.01 8.00
C LEU A 169 -8.08 -7.50 6.86
N HIS A 170 -8.60 -6.54 6.09
CA HIS A 170 -9.37 -6.76 4.87
C HIS A 170 -8.45 -6.71 3.64
N VAL A 171 -8.39 -7.82 2.90
CA VAL A 171 -7.55 -7.98 1.71
C VAL A 171 -8.40 -7.93 0.44
N HIS A 172 -9.05 -6.79 0.23
CA HIS A 172 -9.89 -6.54 -0.93
C HIS A 172 -10.03 -5.04 -1.18
N SER A 173 -10.85 -4.66 -2.16
CA SER A 173 -11.16 -3.24 -2.41
C SER A 173 -12.13 -2.70 -1.35
N VAL A 174 -12.05 -1.40 -1.08
CA VAL A 174 -12.79 -0.73 0.01
C VAL A 174 -14.32 -0.73 -0.22
N ASP A 175 -14.77 -0.89 -1.46
CA ASP A 175 -16.17 -1.02 -1.86
C ASP A 175 -16.78 -2.40 -1.56
N LEU A 176 -16.00 -3.33 -1.03
CA LEU A 176 -16.46 -4.64 -0.54
C LEU A 176 -16.49 -4.74 0.99
N LEU A 177 -16.21 -3.64 1.70
CA LEU A 177 -16.33 -3.60 3.15
C LEU A 177 -17.79 -3.77 3.57
N ARG A 178 -18.01 -4.60 4.59
CA ARG A 178 -19.32 -4.81 5.19
C ARG A 178 -19.22 -4.69 6.69
N ASP A 179 -20.30 -4.22 7.30
CA ASP A 179 -20.49 -4.21 8.75
C ASP A 179 -19.37 -3.47 9.50
N VAL A 180 -18.93 -2.34 8.94
CA VAL A 180 -17.98 -1.40 9.58
C VAL A 180 -18.59 -0.01 9.63
N ASP A 181 -18.87 0.50 10.83
CA ASP A 181 -19.56 1.76 11.08
C ASP A 181 -18.89 2.95 10.40
N VAL A 182 -17.57 3.08 10.52
CA VAL A 182 -16.82 4.23 10.00
C VAL A 182 -15.73 3.79 9.05
N VAL A 183 -15.72 4.32 7.82
CA VAL A 183 -14.63 4.10 6.87
C VAL A 183 -13.86 5.39 6.62
N VAL A 184 -12.54 5.33 6.75
CA VAL A 184 -11.67 6.47 6.50
C VAL A 184 -11.37 6.63 5.00
N SER A 185 -11.56 7.86 4.52
CA SER A 185 -11.27 8.29 3.15
C SER A 185 -10.04 9.22 3.14
N PRO A 186 -8.90 8.82 2.53
CA PRO A 186 -7.76 9.71 2.38
C PRO A 186 -8.12 10.85 1.41
N SER A 187 -8.07 12.08 1.90
CA SER A 187 -8.50 13.28 1.16
C SER A 187 -7.38 14.30 1.01
N ASN A 188 -7.48 15.10 -0.04
CA ASN A 188 -6.62 16.26 -0.17
C ASN A 188 -7.08 17.39 0.74
N THR A 189 -6.19 18.35 1.00
CA THR A 189 -6.48 19.49 1.88
C THR A 189 -7.58 20.42 1.37
N TYR A 190 -8.03 20.30 0.11
CA TYR A 190 -9.17 21.06 -0.42
C TYR A 190 -10.49 20.27 -0.36
N PHE A 191 -10.48 19.04 0.17
CA PHE A 191 -11.62 18.12 0.18
C PHE A 191 -12.29 17.93 -1.19
N VAL A 192 -11.52 18.08 -2.28
CA VAL A 192 -12.00 17.84 -3.64
C VAL A 192 -11.90 16.35 -3.94
N LEU A 193 -13.04 15.66 -4.07
CA LEU A 193 -13.04 14.23 -4.37
C LEU A 193 -12.46 13.96 -5.78
N PRO A 194 -11.67 12.89 -5.95
CA PRO A 194 -11.22 12.46 -7.26
C PRO A 194 -12.41 12.06 -8.15
N ALA A 195 -12.18 12.08 -9.47
CA ALA A 195 -13.16 11.60 -10.42
C ALA A 195 -13.50 10.10 -10.14
N PRO A 196 -14.78 9.67 -10.28
CA PRO A 196 -15.22 8.33 -9.87
C PRO A 196 -14.53 7.15 -10.57
N TYR A 197 -13.98 7.36 -11.78
CA TYR A 197 -13.25 6.34 -12.55
C TYR A 197 -11.78 6.17 -12.13
N LYS A 198 -11.29 6.95 -11.16
CA LYS A 198 -9.93 6.78 -10.63
C LYS A 198 -9.88 5.57 -9.68
N SER A 199 -8.68 5.02 -9.50
CA SER A 199 -8.43 3.80 -8.73
C SER A 199 -7.96 4.04 -7.29
N SER A 200 -8.12 5.27 -6.77
CA SER A 200 -7.79 5.61 -5.38
C SER A 200 -8.89 5.17 -4.42
N VAL A 201 -8.56 5.06 -3.12
CA VAL A 201 -9.54 4.71 -2.08
C VAL A 201 -10.71 5.70 -2.07
N ALA A 202 -10.44 7.01 -2.06
CA ALA A 202 -11.49 8.03 -2.10
C ALA A 202 -12.37 7.97 -3.36
N ALA A 203 -11.80 7.64 -4.53
CA ALA A 203 -12.59 7.48 -5.76
C ALA A 203 -13.50 6.25 -5.70
N THR A 204 -13.00 5.15 -5.14
CA THR A 204 -13.79 3.93 -4.92
C THR A 204 -14.90 4.16 -3.89
N LEU A 205 -14.62 4.81 -2.76
CA LEU A 205 -15.64 5.16 -1.77
C LEU A 205 -16.73 6.06 -2.37
N ARG A 206 -16.34 7.12 -3.09
CA ARG A 206 -17.28 7.99 -3.79
C ARG A 206 -18.20 7.20 -4.73
N ARG A 207 -17.61 6.35 -5.58
CA ARG A 207 -18.36 5.54 -6.55
C ARG A 207 -19.28 4.54 -5.87
N ALA A 208 -18.83 3.90 -4.80
CA ALA A 208 -19.59 2.88 -4.09
C ALA A 208 -20.71 3.45 -3.22
N GLY A 209 -20.54 4.68 -2.69
CA GLY A 209 -21.60 5.39 -1.98
C GLY A 209 -22.53 6.20 -2.88
N ALA A 210 -22.27 6.24 -4.19
CA ALA A 210 -23.20 6.85 -5.15
C ALA A 210 -24.36 5.90 -5.46
N ARG A 211 -25.56 6.45 -5.63
CA ARG A 211 -26.73 5.68 -6.08
C ARG A 211 -26.75 5.66 -7.59
N THR A 212 -26.87 4.47 -8.18
CA THR A 212 -26.92 4.28 -9.63
C THR A 212 -28.28 3.81 -10.10
N ASP A 213 -28.60 4.12 -11.35
CA ASP A 213 -29.76 3.55 -12.05
C ASP A 213 -29.43 2.12 -12.57
N ALA A 214 -30.42 1.50 -13.20
CA ALA A 214 -30.31 0.16 -13.77
C ALA A 214 -29.24 0.05 -14.89
N THR A 215 -28.83 1.18 -15.50
CA THR A 215 -27.80 1.23 -16.54
C THR A 215 -26.40 1.50 -15.97
N GLY A 216 -26.28 1.69 -14.64
CA GLY A 216 -25.04 2.08 -13.98
C GLY A 216 -24.74 3.58 -14.03
N GLY A 217 -25.67 4.39 -14.51
CA GLY A 217 -25.57 5.86 -14.46
C GLY A 217 -25.70 6.36 -13.04
N VAL A 218 -24.86 7.32 -12.63
CA VAL A 218 -24.95 7.93 -11.29
C VAL A 218 -26.17 8.84 -11.24
N VAL A 219 -27.14 8.48 -10.39
CA VAL A 219 -28.35 9.29 -10.12
C VAL A 219 -28.10 10.27 -8.99
N GLU A 220 -27.27 9.88 -8.02
CA GLU A 220 -26.99 10.67 -6.83
C GLU A 220 -25.57 10.40 -6.31
N ASP A 221 -24.81 11.48 -6.07
CA ASP A 221 -23.45 11.43 -5.53
C ASP A 221 -23.42 12.04 -4.13
N ARG A 222 -24.09 11.37 -3.18
CA ARG A 222 -24.36 11.91 -1.85
C ARG A 222 -23.10 12.31 -1.10
N ILE A 223 -22.06 11.47 -1.14
CA ILE A 223 -20.78 11.74 -0.48
C ILE A 223 -20.14 13.03 -1.03
N HIS A 224 -20.19 13.23 -2.35
CA HIS A 224 -19.65 14.43 -2.97
C HIS A 224 -20.42 15.68 -2.56
N ASP A 225 -21.75 15.61 -2.55
CA ASP A 225 -22.60 16.74 -2.20
C ASP A 225 -22.43 17.12 -0.73
N GLU A 226 -22.48 16.16 0.19
CA GLU A 226 -22.29 16.41 1.61
C GLU A 226 -20.89 16.93 1.95
N LEU A 227 -19.84 16.45 1.27
CA LEU A 227 -18.48 16.94 1.48
C LEU A 227 -18.29 18.37 0.95
N ARG A 228 -18.95 18.71 -0.16
CA ARG A 228 -18.99 20.07 -0.69
C ARG A 228 -19.70 21.01 0.29
N ASP A 229 -20.84 20.59 0.81
CA ASP A 229 -21.62 21.38 1.77
C ASP A 229 -20.87 21.54 3.09
N TRP A 230 -20.21 20.47 3.56
CA TRP A 230 -19.31 20.56 4.71
C TRP A 230 -18.20 21.58 4.46
N SER A 231 -17.54 21.54 3.31
CA SER A 231 -16.47 22.48 2.96
C SER A 231 -16.98 23.93 2.92
N ALA A 232 -18.18 24.15 2.37
CA ALA A 232 -18.81 25.47 2.33
C ALA A 232 -19.10 26.01 3.73
N ARG A 233 -19.70 25.20 4.62
CA ARG A 233 -19.99 25.57 6.02
C ARG A 233 -18.73 25.92 6.82
N HIS A 234 -17.58 25.37 6.45
CA HIS A 234 -16.30 25.61 7.12
C HIS A 234 -15.42 26.66 6.41
N GLY A 235 -15.96 27.39 5.42
CA GLY A 235 -15.24 28.49 4.76
C GLY A 235 -14.04 28.05 3.92
N LEU A 236 -14.07 26.81 3.42
CA LEU A 236 -13.01 26.22 2.59
C LEU A 236 -13.14 26.37 1.07
N PRO A 237 -14.20 26.94 0.45
CA PRO A 237 -14.18 27.19 -1.00
C PRO A 237 -12.93 27.95 -1.43
N GLY A 238 -12.12 27.35 -2.30
CA GLY A 238 -10.86 27.91 -2.79
C GLY A 238 -9.70 27.95 -1.79
N ARG A 239 -9.85 27.35 -0.61
CA ARG A 239 -8.83 27.36 0.46
C ARG A 239 -8.48 25.96 0.93
N ALA A 240 -7.21 25.73 1.21
CA ALA A 240 -6.77 24.50 1.84
C ALA A 240 -7.14 24.50 3.32
N ALA A 241 -7.73 23.41 3.79
CA ALA A 241 -7.81 23.07 5.19
C ALA A 241 -6.41 22.78 5.76
N LEU A 242 -6.27 22.94 7.08
CA LEU A 242 -5.06 22.50 7.77
C LEU A 242 -4.90 20.97 7.62
N PRO A 243 -3.70 20.45 7.32
CA PRO A 243 -3.47 19.02 7.34
C PRO A 243 -3.88 18.40 8.69
N GLY A 244 -4.44 17.20 8.65
CA GLY A 244 -5.06 16.55 9.80
C GLY A 244 -6.49 17.01 10.12
N THR A 245 -7.12 17.83 9.28
CA THR A 245 -8.56 18.13 9.41
C THR A 245 -9.40 16.91 9.03
N VAL A 246 -10.49 16.67 9.77
CA VAL A 246 -11.44 15.58 9.53
C VAL A 246 -12.77 16.18 9.09
N ALA A 247 -13.24 15.79 7.90
CA ALA A 247 -14.58 16.10 7.43
C ALA A 247 -15.45 14.84 7.47
N VAL A 248 -16.70 14.97 7.88
CA VAL A 248 -17.59 13.82 8.07
C VAL A 248 -18.77 13.90 7.11
N THR A 249 -19.06 12.79 6.45
CA THR A 249 -20.25 12.59 5.62
C THR A 249 -20.97 11.30 6.03
N SER A 250 -22.22 11.16 5.60
CA SER A 250 -22.88 9.87 5.49
C SER A 250 -22.13 8.96 4.52
N ALA A 251 -22.50 7.67 4.51
CA ALA A 251 -21.93 6.68 3.63
C ALA A 251 -22.62 6.58 2.26
N GLY A 252 -23.71 7.31 2.03
CA GLY A 252 -24.56 7.15 0.84
C GLY A 252 -25.05 5.70 0.70
N ALA A 253 -24.95 5.13 -0.50
CA ALA A 253 -25.36 3.75 -0.78
C ALA A 253 -24.55 2.67 -0.03
N LEU A 254 -23.38 3.00 0.53
CA LEU A 254 -22.63 2.07 1.39
C LEU A 254 -23.34 1.79 2.73
N ALA A 255 -24.37 2.57 3.08
CA ALA A 255 -25.25 2.29 4.22
C ALA A 255 -25.90 0.91 4.13
N ASP A 256 -26.24 0.44 2.94
CA ASP A 256 -26.81 -0.89 2.71
C ASP A 256 -25.81 -2.03 2.99
N GLN A 257 -24.53 -1.69 3.15
CA GLN A 257 -23.44 -2.62 3.50
C GLN A 257 -23.04 -2.50 4.98
N GLY A 258 -23.78 -1.71 5.78
CA GLY A 258 -23.45 -1.49 7.19
C GLY A 258 -22.40 -0.40 7.43
N VAL A 259 -21.96 0.33 6.39
CA VAL A 259 -21.11 1.51 6.57
C VAL A 259 -21.97 2.72 6.87
N ARG A 260 -21.74 3.39 8.00
CA ARG A 260 -22.65 4.44 8.49
C ARG A 260 -22.07 5.83 8.30
N ARG A 261 -20.74 5.97 8.36
CA ARG A 261 -20.02 7.24 8.24
C ARG A 261 -18.78 7.09 7.37
N ILE A 262 -18.42 8.19 6.70
CA ILE A 262 -17.12 8.32 6.05
C ILE A 262 -16.37 9.50 6.66
N TYR A 263 -15.17 9.24 7.17
CA TYR A 263 -14.28 10.27 7.71
C TYR A 263 -13.22 10.60 6.67
N HIS A 264 -13.33 11.78 6.08
CA HIS A 264 -12.41 12.32 5.10
C HIS A 264 -11.25 13.00 5.83
N LEU A 265 -10.06 12.40 5.72
CA LEU A 265 -8.85 12.91 6.38
C LEU A 265 -8.06 13.78 5.40
N ALA A 266 -7.93 15.07 5.69
CA ALA A 266 -7.08 15.98 4.94
C ALA A 266 -5.59 15.72 5.22
N VAL A 267 -5.01 14.74 4.54
CA VAL A 267 -3.59 14.34 4.73
C VAL A 267 -2.74 14.57 3.48
N ALA A 268 -3.37 14.83 2.33
CA ALA A 268 -2.68 14.97 1.06
C ALA A 268 -2.65 16.43 0.59
N VAL A 269 -1.49 17.07 0.63
CA VAL A 269 -1.29 18.42 0.11
C VAL A 269 -1.04 18.32 -1.40
N PRO A 270 -1.90 18.87 -2.29
CA PRO A 270 -1.66 18.78 -3.72
C PRO A 270 -0.36 19.48 -4.11
N ARG A 271 0.46 18.83 -4.95
CA ARG A 271 1.65 19.47 -5.53
C ARG A 271 1.26 20.29 -6.77
N PRO A 272 1.52 21.61 -6.79
CA PRO A 272 1.16 22.44 -7.93
C PRO A 272 1.74 21.93 -9.25
N GLY A 273 0.91 21.89 -10.30
CA GLY A 273 1.32 21.46 -11.64
C GLY A 273 1.47 19.94 -11.82
N THR A 274 1.17 19.11 -10.82
CA THR A 274 1.21 17.65 -10.93
C THR A 274 -0.10 16.99 -10.48
N ASN A 275 -0.16 15.66 -10.60
CA ASN A 275 -1.26 14.83 -10.08
C ASN A 275 -0.93 14.20 -8.72
N ASP A 276 0.20 14.60 -8.13
CA ASP A 276 0.80 14.02 -6.93
C ASP A 276 0.53 14.86 -5.70
N TYR A 277 0.83 14.29 -4.54
CA TYR A 277 0.60 14.92 -3.26
C TYR A 277 1.84 14.81 -2.38
N ASP A 278 2.03 15.81 -1.53
CA ASP A 278 2.92 15.71 -0.39
C ASP A 278 2.12 15.24 0.81
N VAL A 279 2.62 14.21 1.49
CA VAL A 279 1.99 13.64 2.70
C VAL A 279 3.06 13.52 3.76
N GLN A 280 2.84 14.15 4.91
CA GLN A 280 3.74 14.05 6.04
C GLN A 280 3.23 13.00 7.03
N PRO A 281 4.09 12.10 7.56
CA PRO A 281 3.70 11.13 8.59
C PRO A 281 3.01 11.78 9.79
N ALA A 282 3.49 12.93 10.23
CA ALA A 282 2.89 13.67 11.36
C ALA A 282 1.44 14.11 11.08
N ASP A 283 1.09 14.39 9.83
CA ASP A 283 -0.28 14.75 9.43
C ASP A 283 -1.19 13.53 9.45
N ILE A 284 -0.66 12.35 9.10
CA ILE A 284 -1.38 11.07 9.23
C ILE A 284 -1.71 10.79 10.69
N THR A 285 -0.72 10.83 11.58
CA THR A 285 -0.92 10.57 13.01
C THR A 285 -1.96 11.53 13.61
N ARG A 286 -1.84 12.83 13.31
CA ARG A 286 -2.78 13.85 13.78
C ARG A 286 -4.20 13.65 13.23
N ALA A 287 -4.31 13.28 11.96
CA ALA A 287 -5.59 13.01 11.32
C ALA A 287 -6.32 11.83 11.97
N VAL A 288 -5.59 10.75 12.25
CA VAL A 288 -6.13 9.52 12.84
C VAL A 288 -6.52 9.73 14.31
N ASP A 289 -5.71 10.44 15.10
CA ASP A 289 -6.07 10.83 16.47
C ASP A 289 -7.38 11.65 16.49
N ARG A 290 -7.52 12.62 15.58
CA ARG A 290 -8.76 13.39 15.43
C ARG A 290 -9.93 12.56 14.92
N ALA A 291 -9.70 11.53 14.12
CA ALA A 291 -10.75 10.60 13.70
C ALA A 291 -11.30 9.81 14.88
N PHE A 292 -10.45 9.32 15.78
CA PHE A 292 -10.90 8.66 17.00
C PHE A 292 -11.64 9.60 17.94
N ARG A 293 -11.16 10.84 18.09
CA ARG A 293 -11.93 11.87 18.81
C ARG A 293 -13.31 12.10 18.21
N GLN A 294 -13.39 12.24 16.88
CA GLN A 294 -14.67 12.40 16.18
C GLN A 294 -15.60 11.20 16.42
N LEU A 295 -15.06 9.99 16.37
CA LEU A 295 -15.81 8.75 16.65
C LEU A 295 -16.34 8.74 18.08
N ALA A 296 -15.50 9.03 19.07
CA ALA A 296 -15.91 9.10 20.47
C ALA A 296 -16.98 10.18 20.71
N GLU A 297 -16.86 11.33 20.05
CA GLU A 297 -17.80 12.47 20.20
C GLU A 297 -19.19 12.19 19.62
N GLU A 298 -19.30 11.33 18.59
CA GLU A 298 -20.58 11.07 17.92
C GLU A 298 -21.15 9.66 18.12
N SER A 299 -20.35 8.69 18.57
CA SER A 299 -20.76 7.29 18.71
C SER A 299 -22.08 7.13 19.47
N GLY A 300 -22.22 7.76 20.64
CA GLY A 300 -23.43 7.66 21.46
C GLY A 300 -24.67 8.39 20.90
N ARG A 301 -24.53 9.14 19.80
CA ARG A 301 -25.66 9.78 19.10
C ARG A 301 -26.31 8.86 18.07
N HIS A 302 -25.75 7.66 17.90
CA HIS A 302 -26.20 6.65 16.97
C HIS A 302 -26.84 5.47 17.73
N ASP A 303 -27.86 4.87 17.13
CA ASP A 303 -28.49 3.64 17.63
C ASP A 303 -28.41 2.55 16.55
N PRO A 304 -27.68 1.43 16.78
CA PRO A 304 -26.75 1.23 17.90
C PRO A 304 -25.56 2.21 17.85
N PRO A 305 -24.79 2.39 18.94
CA PRO A 305 -23.59 3.23 18.91
C PRO A 305 -22.60 2.80 17.82
N LEU A 306 -21.77 3.73 17.33
CA LEU A 306 -20.68 3.38 16.41
C LEU A 306 -19.55 2.71 17.21
N THR A 307 -19.10 1.52 16.81
CA THR A 307 -18.06 0.77 17.53
C THR A 307 -16.84 0.47 16.68
N SER A 308 -16.93 0.58 15.35
CA SER A 308 -15.89 0.12 14.43
C SER A 308 -15.35 1.20 13.49
N ILE A 309 -14.05 1.13 13.18
CA ILE A 309 -13.38 2.03 12.23
C ILE A 309 -12.42 1.29 11.30
N CYS A 310 -12.56 1.52 9.98
CA CYS A 310 -11.68 0.98 8.95
C CYS A 310 -10.70 2.01 8.39
N LEU A 311 -9.42 1.66 8.46
CA LEU A 311 -8.28 2.50 8.12
C LEU A 311 -7.56 1.95 6.88
N PRO A 312 -7.61 2.64 5.73
CA PRO A 312 -6.70 2.34 4.62
C PRO A 312 -5.29 2.88 4.92
N LEU A 313 -4.28 2.40 4.21
CA LEU A 313 -2.96 3.06 4.24
C LEU A 313 -3.05 4.48 3.65
N LEU A 314 -2.63 5.45 4.44
CA LEU A 314 -2.69 6.88 4.12
C LEU A 314 -1.40 7.35 3.46
N GLY A 315 -1.50 8.02 2.31
CA GLY A 315 -0.33 8.52 1.56
C GLY A 315 0.47 7.48 0.77
N ALA A 316 0.28 6.18 0.99
CA ALA A 316 0.99 5.08 0.30
C ALA A 316 0.57 4.82 -1.17
N GLY A 317 0.00 5.84 -1.81
CA GLY A 317 -0.41 5.87 -3.21
C GLY A 317 0.28 7.03 -3.92
N ARG A 318 -0.50 8.02 -4.38
CA ARG A 318 0.05 9.23 -5.02
C ARG A 318 0.77 10.21 -4.07
N GLY A 319 0.73 9.93 -2.76
CA GLY A 319 1.53 10.65 -1.77
C GLY A 319 2.98 10.17 -1.69
N GLY A 320 3.32 9.05 -2.34
CA GLY A 320 4.69 8.53 -2.42
C GLY A 320 5.23 7.91 -1.12
N LEU A 321 4.48 7.90 -0.02
CA LEU A 321 4.97 7.33 1.24
C LEU A 321 5.15 5.81 1.15
N PRO A 322 6.28 5.26 1.63
CA PRO A 322 6.44 3.83 1.83
C PRO A 322 5.33 3.26 2.73
N ALA A 323 4.88 2.04 2.44
CA ALA A 323 3.81 1.40 3.21
C ALA A 323 4.16 1.25 4.70
N LEU A 324 5.44 1.01 5.01
CA LEU A 324 5.95 0.93 6.37
C LEU A 324 5.79 2.26 7.13
N GLU A 325 6.14 3.38 6.50
CA GLU A 325 6.08 4.70 7.09
C GLU A 325 4.62 5.17 7.28
N SER A 326 3.79 4.93 6.25
CA SER A 326 2.35 5.14 6.30
C SER A 326 1.69 4.37 7.45
N PHE A 327 2.00 3.07 7.56
CA PHE A 327 1.47 2.23 8.62
C PHE A 327 2.01 2.65 10.00
N GLY A 328 3.30 2.95 10.13
CA GLY A 328 3.90 3.39 11.39
C GLY A 328 3.21 4.64 11.93
N ALA A 329 3.03 5.67 11.09
CA ALA A 329 2.35 6.90 11.47
C ALA A 329 0.89 6.70 11.90
N LEU A 330 0.18 5.81 11.21
CA LEU A 330 -1.20 5.46 11.50
C LEU A 330 -1.30 4.65 12.80
N TRP A 331 -0.45 3.63 12.93
CA TRP A 331 -0.39 2.75 14.09
C TRP A 331 -0.04 3.51 15.36
N THR A 332 0.84 4.51 15.32
CA THR A 332 1.13 5.36 16.49
C THR A 332 -0.12 5.99 17.09
N ALA A 333 -1.06 6.47 16.26
CA ALA A 333 -2.32 7.04 16.75
C ALA A 333 -3.28 5.96 17.25
N VAL A 334 -3.38 4.83 16.55
CA VAL A 334 -4.22 3.68 16.96
C VAL A 334 -3.74 3.11 18.29
N GLU A 335 -2.44 2.88 18.44
CA GLU A 335 -1.83 2.37 19.67
C GLU A 335 -2.08 3.33 20.84
N ALA A 336 -1.91 4.64 20.63
CA ALA A 336 -2.20 5.64 21.66
C ALA A 336 -3.66 5.64 22.09
N GLU A 337 -4.60 5.43 21.16
CA GLU A 337 -6.02 5.32 21.48
C GLU A 337 -6.35 4.02 22.24
N LEU A 338 -5.84 2.88 21.78
CA LEU A 338 -6.01 1.59 22.44
C LEU A 338 -5.37 1.55 23.82
N ALA A 339 -4.26 2.28 24.02
CA ALA A 339 -3.58 2.46 25.30
C ALA A 339 -4.43 3.20 26.33
N ARG A 340 -5.36 4.08 25.89
CA ARG A 340 -6.32 4.76 26.78
C ARG A 340 -7.46 3.85 27.23
N GLY A 341 -7.47 2.58 26.79
CA GLY A 341 -8.50 1.61 27.14
C GLY A 341 -9.71 1.65 26.21
N ALA A 342 -9.62 2.32 25.06
CA ALA A 342 -10.68 2.28 24.06
C ALA A 342 -10.93 0.85 23.58
N ASP A 343 -12.19 0.53 23.30
CA ASP A 343 -12.66 -0.80 22.88
C ASP A 343 -13.26 -0.74 21.47
N TRP A 344 -12.61 0.01 20.58
CA TRP A 344 -13.01 0.13 19.19
C TRP A 344 -12.63 -1.13 18.41
N ASP A 345 -13.52 -1.60 17.54
CA ASP A 345 -13.20 -2.60 16.54
C ASP A 345 -12.33 -1.95 15.45
N ILE A 346 -11.04 -2.32 15.41
CA ILE A 346 -10.07 -1.72 14.49
C ILE A 346 -9.93 -2.59 13.24
N HIS A 347 -10.19 -1.97 12.10
CA HIS A 347 -10.05 -2.59 10.78
C HIS A 347 -8.99 -1.88 9.95
N PHE A 348 -8.24 -2.64 9.16
CA PHE A 348 -7.39 -2.12 8.10
C PHE A 348 -7.81 -2.70 6.76
N VAL A 349 -7.75 -1.89 5.69
CA VAL A 349 -8.07 -2.36 4.33
C VAL A 349 -6.90 -2.14 3.37
N VAL A 350 -6.51 -3.22 2.68
CA VAL A 350 -5.46 -3.23 1.66
C VAL A 350 -5.87 -4.11 0.48
N ARG A 351 -5.50 -3.72 -0.75
CA ARG A 351 -5.92 -4.48 -1.95
C ARG A 351 -5.07 -5.69 -2.30
N ARG A 352 -3.94 -5.90 -1.63
CA ARG A 352 -2.91 -6.87 -2.04
C ARG A 352 -2.46 -7.69 -0.84
N HIS A 353 -2.39 -9.01 -1.01
CA HIS A 353 -1.88 -9.93 0.02
C HIS A 353 -0.48 -9.55 0.50
N ALA A 354 0.45 -9.16 -0.39
CA ALA A 354 1.79 -8.73 0.01
C ALA A 354 1.80 -7.54 1.00
N ARG A 355 0.81 -6.62 0.89
CA ARG A 355 0.65 -5.54 1.87
C ARG A 355 0.02 -6.04 3.17
N ALA A 356 -0.96 -6.95 3.08
CA ALA A 356 -1.55 -7.59 4.26
C ALA A 356 -0.49 -8.36 5.06
N ASP A 357 0.36 -9.13 4.39
CA ASP A 357 1.46 -9.88 5.02
C ASP A 357 2.47 -8.94 5.70
N LEU A 358 2.71 -7.75 5.13
CA LEU A 358 3.54 -6.73 5.77
C LEU A 358 2.88 -6.21 7.06
N LEU A 359 1.61 -5.82 7.00
CA LEU A 359 0.87 -5.31 8.15
C LEU A 359 0.79 -6.34 9.27
N GLU A 360 0.51 -7.60 8.92
CA GLU A 360 0.47 -8.73 9.85
C GLU A 360 1.80 -8.91 10.59
N ARG A 361 2.94 -8.85 9.86
CA ARG A 361 4.26 -8.87 10.49
C ARG A 361 4.51 -7.67 11.41
N LEU A 362 4.10 -6.47 10.99
CA LEU A 362 4.31 -5.25 11.77
C LEU A 362 3.49 -5.28 13.07
N LEU A 363 2.22 -5.67 12.99
CA LEU A 363 1.34 -5.87 14.15
C LEU A 363 1.89 -6.94 15.11
N ALA A 364 2.39 -8.06 14.58
CA ALA A 364 3.02 -9.09 15.39
C ALA A 364 4.32 -8.61 16.07
N THR A 365 5.07 -7.67 15.46
CA THR A 365 6.28 -7.08 16.07
C THR A 365 5.99 -5.98 17.07
N ALA A 366 4.92 -5.20 16.87
CA ALA A 366 4.54 -4.10 17.76
C ALA A 366 4.35 -4.59 19.20
N GLY A 367 3.73 -5.77 19.36
CA GLY A 367 3.54 -6.40 20.67
C GLY A 367 4.81 -6.91 21.38
N ARG A 368 5.98 -6.90 20.73
CA ARG A 368 7.25 -7.31 21.36
C ARG A 368 8.09 -6.15 21.89
N ARG A 369 7.86 -4.92 21.43
CA ARG A 369 8.64 -3.74 21.86
C ARG A 369 8.10 -3.15 23.18
N SER A 370 6.82 -3.29 23.45
CA SER A 370 6.15 -2.83 24.68
C SER A 370 6.56 -3.63 25.92
N ASP A 371 6.96 -4.90 25.76
CA ASP A 371 7.43 -5.77 26.87
C ASP A 371 8.89 -5.46 27.29
N GLY A 372 9.67 -4.75 26.47
CA GLY A 372 11.12 -4.54 26.69
C GLY A 372 11.51 -3.34 27.56
N ILE A 373 10.56 -2.48 27.94
CA ILE A 373 10.84 -1.25 28.72
C ILE A 373 10.53 -1.44 30.22
N ALA A 374 9.83 -2.52 30.60
CA ALA A 374 9.36 -2.72 31.99
C ALA A 374 10.37 -3.37 32.96
N SER A 375 11.63 -3.65 32.55
CA SER A 375 12.58 -4.41 33.40
C SER A 375 13.82 -3.66 33.90
N ALA A 376 13.91 -2.33 33.75
CA ALA A 376 15.02 -1.55 34.31
C ALA A 376 14.56 -0.82 35.59
N GLY A 377 14.48 -1.57 36.69
CA GLY A 377 14.33 -0.99 38.03
C GLY A 377 15.61 -0.22 38.45
N PRO A 378 15.49 0.86 39.23
CA PRO A 378 16.65 1.68 39.60
C PRO A 378 17.47 0.95 40.67
N GLN A 379 18.74 0.65 40.36
CA GLN A 379 19.72 0.30 41.39
C GLN A 379 20.12 1.59 42.11
N GLY A 380 19.71 1.70 43.38
CA GLY A 380 20.14 2.76 44.29
C GLY A 380 21.63 2.65 44.65
N PRO A 381 22.27 3.75 45.06
CA PRO A 381 23.70 3.76 45.34
C PRO A 381 24.01 3.14 46.70
N VAL A 382 25.13 2.43 46.78
CA VAL A 382 25.81 2.04 48.03
C VAL A 382 27.04 2.91 48.19
#